data_AF-A0A3C0VLB0-F1
#
_entry.id   AF-A0A3C0VLB0-F1
#
_cell.length_a   1.000
_cell.length_b   1.000
_cell.length_c   1.000
_cell.angle_alpha   90.00
_cell.angle_beta   90.00
_cell.angle_gamma   90.00
#
_symmetry.space_group_name_H-M   'P 1'
#
loop_
_entity.id
_entity.type
_entity.pdbx_description
1 polymer ?
#
loop_
_entity_poly.entity_id
_entity_poly.type
_entity_poly.pdbx_seq_one_letter_code
_entity_poly.pdbx_strand_id
1 'polypeptide(L)'
;LETGESFSGSGSANQSNSLRGQLSATVVRVFDNGNMEIMGQKKLTLNNGNEHVRLRGIIRPEDISANNIIQSSKIVDAEITYTGAGQTHDTARMGWLTRGLRVFSPF
;
A
#
# COMPACT_ATOMS: atom_id res chain seq x y z
N LEU A 1 3.31 17.90 43.92
CA LEU A 1 2.60 16.61 43.80
C LEU A 1 1.81 16.65 42.49
N GLU A 2 2.34 15.89 41.52
CA GLU A 2 1.69 15.21 40.38
C GLU A 2 0.64 15.96 39.54
N THR A 3 1.07 16.48 38.39
CA THR A 3 0.20 16.74 37.24
C THR A 3 0.21 15.48 36.37
N GLY A 4 -0.86 14.70 36.43
CA GLY A 4 -1.07 13.52 35.59
C GLY A 4 -1.55 13.90 34.21
N GLU A 5 -0.64 14.00 33.25
CA GLU A 5 -0.98 14.10 31.82
C GLU A 5 -1.21 12.70 31.26
N SER A 6 -2.46 12.25 31.26
CA SER A 6 -2.89 10.98 30.68
C SER A 6 -2.83 11.04 29.16
N PHE A 7 -1.70 10.62 28.57
CA PHE A 7 -1.59 10.43 27.12
C PHE A 7 -2.44 9.22 26.68
N SER A 8 -3.66 9.48 26.24
CA SER A 8 -4.51 8.49 25.55
C SER A 8 -4.31 8.59 24.04
N GLY A 9 -3.16 8.11 23.57
CA GLY A 9 -2.92 7.92 22.14
C GLY A 9 -3.68 6.71 21.61
N SER A 10 -4.97 6.86 21.29
CA SER A 10 -5.72 5.85 20.52
C SER A 10 -5.35 5.93 19.04
N GLY A 11 -4.10 5.58 18.73
CA GLY A 11 -3.60 5.43 17.36
C GLY A 11 -4.16 4.18 16.69
N SER A 12 -5.48 4.12 16.49
CA SER A 12 -6.09 3.07 15.67
C SER A 12 -5.90 3.47 14.21
N ALA A 13 -4.69 3.21 13.69
CA ALA A 13 -4.37 3.33 12.27
C ALA A 13 -5.05 2.20 11.49
N ASN A 14 -6.39 2.21 11.47
CA ASN A 14 -7.19 1.32 10.63
C ASN A 14 -7.13 1.84 9.18
N GLN A 15 -5.97 1.66 8.56
CA GLN A 15 -5.77 2.01 7.15
C GLN A 15 -6.42 0.92 6.28
N SER A 16 -7.75 0.93 6.20
CA SER A 16 -8.52 0.04 5.32
C SER A 16 -8.41 0.52 3.87
N ASN A 17 -7.30 0.21 3.21
CA ASN A 17 -7.09 0.58 1.81
C ASN A 17 -7.73 -0.47 0.90
N SER A 18 -8.98 -0.26 0.46
CA SER A 18 -9.63 -1.17 -0.49
C SER A 18 -9.20 -0.85 -1.92
N LEU A 19 -8.42 -1.72 -2.55
CA LEU A 19 -8.03 -1.60 -3.95
C LEU A 19 -8.93 -2.50 -4.82
N ARG A 20 -9.69 -1.88 -5.73
CA ARG A 20 -10.51 -2.58 -6.73
C ARG A 20 -10.09 -2.14 -8.13
N GLY A 21 -9.90 -3.10 -9.03
CA GLY A 21 -9.57 -2.79 -10.42
C GLY A 21 -9.18 -4.02 -11.22
N GLN A 22 -8.91 -3.79 -12.51
CA GLN A 22 -8.34 -4.77 -13.42
C GLN A 22 -6.87 -4.44 -13.67
N LEU A 23 -6.05 -5.50 -13.73
CA LEU A 23 -4.63 -5.45 -13.99
C LEU A 23 -4.30 -6.45 -15.09
N SER A 24 -3.67 -5.98 -16.16
CA SER A 24 -3.13 -6.85 -17.20
C SER A 24 -1.92 -7.62 -16.65
N ALA A 25 -1.84 -8.91 -16.99
CA ALA A 25 -0.75 -9.78 -16.61
C ALA A 25 -0.29 -10.59 -17.83
N THR A 26 0.91 -11.14 -17.74
CA THR A 26 1.52 -11.99 -18.75
C THR A 26 1.91 -13.31 -18.11
N VAL A 27 1.78 -14.40 -18.86
CA VAL A 27 2.29 -15.71 -18.45
C VAL A 27 3.81 -15.70 -18.52
N VAL A 28 4.48 -15.92 -17.39
CA VAL A 28 5.94 -15.95 -17.30
C VAL A 28 6.51 -17.37 -17.23
N ARG A 29 5.67 -18.35 -16.86
CA ARG A 29 6.03 -19.76 -16.78
C ARG A 29 4.79 -20.63 -16.95
N VAL A 30 4.95 -21.78 -17.60
CA VAL A 30 3.96 -22.86 -17.63
C VAL A 30 4.56 -24.06 -16.88
N PHE A 31 3.81 -24.64 -15.96
CA PHE A 31 4.20 -25.81 -15.19
C PHE A 31 3.82 -27.10 -15.94
N ASP A 32 4.46 -28.22 -15.60
CA ASP A 32 4.22 -29.51 -16.27
C ASP A 32 2.77 -30.01 -16.18
N ASN A 33 2.04 -29.58 -15.15
CA ASN A 33 0.62 -29.89 -14.96
C ASN A 33 -0.31 -28.96 -15.78
N GLY A 34 0.22 -28.02 -16.55
CA GLY A 34 -0.52 -27.04 -17.35
C GLY A 34 -0.90 -25.75 -16.62
N ASN A 35 -0.63 -25.64 -15.31
CA ASN A 35 -0.82 -24.39 -14.59
C ASN A 35 0.16 -23.33 -15.11
N MET A 36 -0.17 -22.06 -14.92
CA MET A 36 0.61 -20.95 -15.44
C MET A 36 0.94 -19.96 -14.34
N GLU A 37 2.19 -19.56 -14.23
CA GLU A 37 2.59 -18.42 -13.41
C GLU A 37 2.36 -17.14 -14.22
N ILE A 38 1.66 -16.18 -13.63
CA ILE A 38 1.38 -14.87 -14.22
C ILE A 38 2.04 -13.75 -13.43
N MET A 39 2.49 -12.73 -14.15
CA MET A 39 3.02 -11.50 -13.56
C MET A 39 2.47 -10.28 -14.28
N GLY A 40 2.08 -9.25 -13.53
CA GLY A 40 1.58 -7.99 -14.07
C GLY A 40 2.02 -6.81 -13.22
N GLN A 41 2.27 -5.66 -13.86
CA GLN A 41 2.58 -4.41 -13.18
C GLN A 41 1.81 -3.25 -13.81
N LYS A 42 1.16 -2.44 -12.98
CA LYS A 42 0.56 -1.17 -13.37
C LYS A 42 1.26 -0.04 -12.64
N LYS A 43 1.90 0.83 -13.43
CA LYS A 43 2.53 2.07 -12.96
C LYS A 43 1.55 3.21 -13.15
N LEU A 44 1.27 3.92 -12.07
CA LEU A 44 0.50 5.15 -12.02
C LEU A 44 1.47 6.26 -11.61
N THR A 45 1.55 7.31 -12.42
CA THR A 45 2.29 8.53 -12.06
C THR A 45 1.24 9.58 -11.77
N LEU A 46 0.96 9.79 -10.48
CA LEU A 46 0.12 10.91 -10.04
C LEU A 46 1.04 12.05 -9.61
N ASN A 47 0.52 13.28 -9.63
CA ASN A 47 1.26 14.53 -9.38
C ASN A 47 2.15 14.54 -8.11
N ASN A 48 1.96 13.58 -7.19
CA ASN A 48 2.60 13.52 -5.89
C ASN A 48 3.54 12.29 -5.73
N GLY A 49 3.77 11.51 -6.79
CA GLY A 49 4.69 10.37 -6.74
C GLY A 49 4.43 9.26 -7.75
N ASN A 50 5.32 8.26 -7.72
CA ASN A 50 5.17 7.03 -8.48
C ASN A 50 4.44 5.98 -7.62
N GLU A 51 3.27 5.55 -8.06
CA GLU A 51 2.49 4.48 -7.44
C GLU A 51 2.55 3.25 -8.34
N HIS A 52 2.92 2.09 -7.81
CA HIS A 52 3.00 0.84 -8.58
C HIS A 52 2.17 -0.26 -7.90
N VAL A 53 1.34 -0.92 -8.69
CA VAL A 53 0.65 -2.16 -8.31
C VAL A 53 1.33 -3.31 -9.04
N ARG A 54 1.75 -4.33 -8.30
CA ARG A 54 2.31 -5.57 -8.85
C ARG A 54 1.42 -6.74 -8.46
N LEU A 55 1.26 -7.68 -9.38
CA LEU A 55 0.58 -8.95 -9.17
C LEU A 55 1.49 -10.08 -9.62
N ARG A 56 1.58 -11.12 -8.81
CA ARG A 56 2.13 -12.42 -9.16
C ARG A 56 1.20 -13.51 -8.63
N GLY A 57 1.14 -14.64 -9.32
CA GLY A 57 0.52 -15.85 -8.79
C GLY A 57 0.41 -16.94 -9.84
N ILE A 58 -0.19 -18.05 -9.45
CA ILE A 58 -0.41 -19.21 -10.33
C ILE A 58 -1.89 -19.32 -10.66
N ILE A 59 -2.19 -19.57 -11.93
CA ILE A 59 -3.54 -19.75 -12.45
C ILE A 59 -3.66 -21.10 -13.14
N ARG A 60 -4.89 -21.58 -13.26
CA ARG A 60 -5.22 -22.78 -14.03
C ARG A 60 -5.88 -22.37 -15.35
N PRO A 61 -5.62 -23.07 -16.47
CA PRO A 61 -6.23 -22.73 -17.76
C PRO A 61 -7.76 -22.68 -17.72
N GLU A 62 -8.41 -23.56 -16.95
CA GLU A 62 -9.87 -23.64 -16.83
C GLU A 62 -10.50 -22.44 -16.10
N ASP A 63 -9.71 -21.65 -15.37
CA ASP A 63 -10.19 -20.45 -14.68
C ASP A 63 -10.19 -19.20 -15.59
N ILE A 64 -9.67 -19.31 -16.82
CA ILE A 64 -9.68 -18.25 -17.83
C ILE A 64 -11.03 -18.23 -18.52
N SER A 65 -11.76 -17.11 -18.38
CA SER A 65 -13.01 -16.92 -19.11
C SER A 65 -12.76 -16.72 -20.62
N ALA A 66 -13.80 -16.87 -21.44
CA ALA A 66 -13.74 -16.64 -22.89
C ALA A 66 -13.27 -15.22 -23.30
N ASN A 67 -13.30 -14.27 -22.36
CA ASN A 67 -12.83 -12.90 -22.55
C ASN A 67 -11.38 -12.68 -22.09
N ASN A 68 -10.62 -13.75 -21.79
CA ASN A 68 -9.26 -13.69 -21.22
C ASN A 68 -9.18 -12.97 -19.86
N ILE A 69 -10.21 -13.14 -19.03
CA ILE A 69 -10.30 -12.54 -17.69
C ILE A 69 -10.36 -13.65 -16.63
N ILE A 70 -9.64 -13.46 -15.52
CA ILE A 70 -9.63 -14.33 -14.35
C ILE A 70 -9.97 -13.49 -13.11
N GLN A 71 -10.79 -14.03 -12.22
CA GLN A 71 -11.07 -13.39 -10.93
C GLN A 71 -9.86 -13.51 -10.00
N SER A 72 -9.52 -12.45 -9.27
CA SER A 72 -8.38 -12.46 -8.34
C SER A 72 -8.47 -13.54 -7.24
N SER A 73 -9.69 -13.97 -6.89
CA SER A 73 -9.96 -15.06 -5.94
C SER A 73 -9.56 -16.45 -6.46
N LYS A 74 -9.35 -16.60 -7.77
CA LYS A 74 -8.96 -17.86 -8.42
C LYS A 74 -7.45 -17.98 -8.66
N ILE A 75 -6.69 -16.98 -8.23
CA ILE A 75 -5.23 -16.98 -8.34
C ILE A 75 -4.67 -17.66 -7.09
N VAL A 76 -3.92 -18.74 -7.29
CA VAL A 76 -3.20 -19.46 -6.21
C VAL A 76 -1.95 -18.67 -5.86
N ASP A 77 -1.67 -18.56 -4.56
CA ASP A 77 -0.54 -17.80 -3.99
C ASP A 77 -0.44 -16.38 -4.56
N ALA A 78 -1.58 -15.72 -4.69
CA ALA A 78 -1.68 -14.37 -5.23
C ALA A 78 -0.95 -13.36 -4.34
N GLU A 79 0.13 -12.79 -4.87
CA GLU A 79 0.87 -11.71 -4.24
C GLU A 79 0.53 -10.40 -4.94
N ILE A 80 -0.08 -9.48 -4.20
CA ILE A 80 -0.43 -8.15 -4.68
C ILE A 80 0.29 -7.12 -3.84
N THR A 81 1.26 -6.43 -4.43
CA THR A 81 2.01 -5.37 -3.77
C THR A 81 1.54 -4.01 -4.29
N TYR A 82 1.13 -3.14 -3.36
CA TYR A 82 0.92 -1.73 -3.63
C TYR A 82 2.04 -0.91 -2.98
N THR A 83 2.75 -0.13 -3.78
CA THR A 83 3.76 0.82 -3.28
C THR A 83 3.39 2.20 -3.77
N GLY A 84 3.01 3.08 -2.84
CA GLY A 84 2.71 4.49 -3.12
C GLY A 84 3.61 5.41 -2.31
N ALA A 85 3.80 6.64 -2.80
CA ALA A 85 4.48 7.70 -2.06
C ALA A 85 3.60 8.06 -0.85
N GLY A 86 3.88 7.46 0.31
CA GLY A 86 3.17 7.75 1.54
C GLY A 86 3.25 9.24 1.86
N GLN A 87 2.11 9.84 2.24
CA GLN A 87 2.13 11.13 2.90
C GLN A 87 2.81 10.95 4.26
N THR A 88 4.13 11.09 4.29
CA THR A 88 4.81 11.54 5.50
C THR A 88 4.40 13.00 5.69
N HIS A 89 3.22 13.22 6.26
CA HIS A 89 2.92 14.50 6.89
C HIS A 89 3.85 14.61 8.09
N ASP A 90 5.02 15.18 7.84
CA ASP A 90 6.02 15.48 8.83
C ASP A 90 5.52 16.68 9.67
N THR A 91 4.51 16.45 10.52
CA THR A 91 4.01 17.47 11.47
C THR A 91 4.91 17.61 12.70
N ALA A 92 6.14 17.09 12.66
CA ALA A 92 7.15 17.25 13.70
C ALA A 92 7.74 18.68 13.82
N ARG A 93 7.09 19.70 13.23
CA ARG A 93 7.49 21.11 13.37
C ARG A 93 6.76 21.87 14.47
N MET A 94 6.09 21.20 15.42
CA MET A 94 5.68 21.84 16.68
C MET A 94 6.80 21.83 17.74
N GLY A 95 8.07 21.82 17.34
CA GLY A 95 9.23 21.84 18.25
C GLY A 95 10.09 23.11 18.20
N TRP A 96 9.89 23.98 17.20
CA TRP A 96 10.68 25.23 17.08
C TRP A 96 9.99 26.42 17.74
N LEU A 97 8.64 26.46 17.79
CA LEU A 97 7.89 27.55 18.42
C LEU A 97 7.95 27.52 19.96
N THR A 98 8.11 26.35 20.58
CA THR A 98 8.19 26.23 22.06
C THR A 98 9.58 26.51 22.63
N ARG A 99 10.62 26.64 21.79
CA ARG A 99 12.01 26.89 22.23
C ARG A 99 12.41 28.37 22.18
N GLY A 100 11.69 29.21 21.43
CA GLY A 100 11.95 30.66 21.36
C GLY A 100 11.39 31.49 22.53
N LEU A 101 10.33 31.02 23.19
CA LEU A 101 9.63 31.83 24.21
C LEU A 101 10.20 31.73 25.64
N ARG A 102 11.26 30.94 25.87
CA ARG A 102 11.93 30.83 27.20
C ARG A 102 13.19 31.69 27.36
N VAL A 103 13.54 32.50 26.36
CA VAL A 103 14.75 33.34 26.40
C VAL A 103 14.44 34.82 26.68
N PHE A 104 13.17 35.22 26.78
CA PHE A 104 12.80 36.65 26.85
C PHE A 104 11.85 37.05 28.00
N SER A 105 12.00 36.48 29.19
CA SER A 105 11.52 37.14 30.40
C SER A 105 12.64 37.22 31.45
N PRO A 106 13.41 38.32 31.46
CA PRO A 106 14.11 38.73 32.66
C PRO A 106 13.10 39.36 33.64
N PHE A 107 13.13 38.87 34.88
CA PHE A 107 12.36 39.29 36.07
C PHE A 107 10.88 38.86 36.12
#